data_AF-A0A183SJ78-F1
#
_entry.id   AF-A0A183SJ78-F1
#
_cell.length_a   1.000
_cell.length_b   1.000
_cell.length_c   1.000
_cell.angle_alpha   90.00
_cell.angle_beta   90.00
_cell.angle_gamma   90.00
#
_symmetry.space_group_name_H-M   'P 1'
#
loop_
_entity.id
_entity.type
_entity.pdbx_description
1 polymer ?
#
loop_
_entity_poly.entity_id
_entity_poly.type
_entity_poly.pdbx_seq_one_letter_code
_entity_poly.pdbx_strand_id
1 'polypeptide(L)'
;MENSQILKRWAEYLRTVLNCSSVISDAAIDRFPHVDTNNDLDLPFSLTETIRAVQHISNGKALGSDPIPPDVYKHGCANFGIIINTAKMVVIHQPPTSAEYNAPRINDNGTEYKNVENFAYLGSTLEFNTRIDDEVAQRISLASYAFGQLQASMWNCHGFHLNTKL
;
A
#
# COMPACT_ATOMS: atom_id res chain seq x y z
N MET A 1 34.56 -7.93 -24.11
CA MET A 1 33.84 -9.05 -23.47
C MET A 1 32.37 -8.66 -23.49
N GLU A 2 31.55 -9.41 -24.22
CA GLU A 2 30.31 -8.92 -24.84
C GLU A 2 29.11 -9.05 -23.89
N ASN A 3 28.31 -7.98 -23.72
CA ASN A 3 27.17 -7.89 -22.80
C ASN A 3 26.19 -9.08 -22.91
N SER A 4 26.12 -9.71 -24.10
CA SER A 4 25.34 -10.92 -24.37
C SER A 4 25.71 -12.11 -23.48
N GLN A 5 27.01 -12.31 -23.20
CA GLN A 5 27.48 -13.42 -22.36
C GLN A 5 27.11 -13.24 -20.89
N ILE A 6 27.11 -11.99 -20.42
CA ILE A 6 26.71 -11.64 -19.05
C ILE A 6 25.22 -11.90 -18.87
N LEU A 7 24.38 -11.44 -19.81
CA LEU A 7 22.92 -11.66 -19.77
C LEU A 7 22.57 -13.15 -19.79
N LYS A 8 23.27 -13.95 -20.60
CA LYS A 8 23.06 -15.40 -20.66
C LYS A 8 23.38 -16.08 -19.33
N ARG A 9 24.49 -15.67 -18.68
CA ARG A 9 24.88 -16.18 -17.37
C ARG A 9 23.90 -15.77 -16.26
N TRP A 10 23.35 -14.56 -16.32
CA TRP A 10 22.28 -14.12 -15.42
C TRP A 10 20.98 -14.90 -15.62
N ALA A 11 20.59 -15.18 -16.87
CA ALA A 11 19.40 -15.97 -17.17
C ALA A 11 19.53 -17.41 -16.64
N GLU A 12 20.70 -18.04 -16.81
CA GLU A 12 20.99 -19.37 -16.25
C GLU A 12 20.95 -19.38 -14.72
N TYR A 13 21.57 -18.38 -14.08
CA TYR A 13 21.57 -18.22 -12.62
C TYR A 13 20.16 -17.97 -12.05
N LEU A 14 19.38 -17.07 -12.66
CA LEU A 14 18.01 -16.81 -12.21
C LEU A 14 17.12 -18.02 -12.40
N ARG A 15 17.30 -18.77 -13.49
CA ARG A 15 16.53 -19.98 -13.73
C ARG A 15 16.82 -21.05 -12.69
N THR A 16 18.07 -21.23 -12.25
CA THR A 16 18.40 -22.18 -11.18
C THR A 16 17.91 -21.72 -9.82
N VAL A 17 18.06 -20.43 -9.49
CA VAL A 17 17.59 -19.89 -8.21
C VAL A 17 16.06 -19.95 -8.08
N LEU A 18 15.33 -19.57 -9.13
CA LEU A 18 13.87 -19.43 -9.08
C LEU A 18 13.10 -20.72 -9.41
N ASN A 19 13.70 -21.67 -10.14
CA ASN A 19 13.05 -22.96 -10.47
C ASN A 19 13.64 -24.15 -9.72
N CYS A 20 14.40 -23.92 -8.63
CA CYS A 20 14.77 -24.99 -7.73
C CYS A 20 13.50 -25.57 -7.09
N SER A 21 13.20 -26.83 -7.42
CA SER A 21 12.13 -27.58 -6.76
C SER A 21 12.45 -27.70 -5.27
N SER A 22 11.75 -26.94 -4.44
CA SER A 22 11.88 -27.05 -3.00
C SER A 22 11.03 -28.22 -2.53
N VAL A 23 11.65 -29.40 -2.46
CA VAL A 23 11.08 -30.53 -1.72
C VAL A 23 11.32 -30.21 -0.24
N ILE A 24 10.35 -29.54 0.38
CA ILE A 24 10.35 -29.34 1.83
C ILE A 24 10.19 -30.74 2.44
N SER A 25 11.22 -31.20 3.14
CA SER A 25 11.15 -32.47 3.87
C SER A 25 10.26 -32.28 5.10
N ASP A 26 9.29 -33.18 5.31
CA ASP A 26 8.42 -33.15 6.50
C ASP A 26 9.24 -33.14 7.81
N ALA A 27 10.41 -33.79 7.81
CA ALA A 27 11.33 -33.77 8.94
C ALA A 27 11.94 -32.39 9.25
N ALA A 28 11.92 -31.45 8.29
CA ALA A 28 12.31 -30.05 8.52
C ALA A 28 11.14 -29.24 9.10
N ILE A 29 9.90 -29.59 8.77
CA ILE A 29 8.68 -28.98 9.33
C ILE A 29 8.54 -29.40 10.80
N ASP A 30 8.74 -30.69 11.10
CA ASP A 30 8.66 -31.24 12.46
C ASP A 30 9.74 -30.72 13.41
N ARG A 31 10.80 -30.08 12.88
CA ARG A 31 11.86 -29.45 13.67
C ARG A 31 11.51 -28.03 14.12
N PHE A 32 10.50 -27.39 13.55
CA PHE A 32 10.06 -26.08 14.03
C PHE A 32 9.31 -26.24 15.36
N PRO A 33 9.65 -25.46 16.39
CA PRO A 33 8.89 -25.47 17.63
C PRO A 33 7.46 -25.03 17.32
N HIS A 34 6.49 -25.92 17.54
CA HIS A 34 5.09 -25.59 17.42
C HIS A 34 4.74 -24.63 18.55
N VAL A 35 4.39 -23.39 18.21
CA VAL A 35 3.81 -22.45 19.18
C VAL A 35 2.40 -22.92 19.46
N ASP A 36 2.03 -23.01 20.74
CA ASP A 36 0.68 -23.38 21.13
C ASP A 36 -0.34 -22.47 20.43
N THR A 37 -1.44 -23.08 19.98
CA THR A 37 -2.51 -22.32 19.33
C THR A 37 -3.06 -21.31 20.33
N ASN A 38 -2.96 -20.02 19.99
CA ASN A 38 -3.39 -18.95 20.87
C ASN A 38 -4.93 -18.87 20.89
N ASN A 39 -5.53 -19.49 21.89
CA ASN A 39 -6.98 -19.51 22.09
C ASN A 39 -7.55 -18.14 22.51
N ASP A 40 -6.72 -17.14 22.85
CA ASP A 40 -7.21 -15.77 23.13
C ASP A 40 -7.81 -15.11 21.89
N LEU A 41 -7.47 -15.58 20.68
CA LEU A 41 -8.04 -15.07 19.43
C LEU A 41 -9.52 -15.45 19.24
N ASP A 42 -10.00 -16.49 19.93
CA ASP A 42 -11.41 -16.91 19.90
C ASP A 42 -12.25 -16.16 20.95
N LEU A 43 -11.63 -15.35 21.81
CA LEU A 43 -12.36 -14.53 22.77
C LEU A 43 -12.93 -13.28 22.09
N PRO A 44 -14.19 -12.91 22.39
CA PRO A 44 -14.73 -11.65 21.93
C PRO A 44 -13.90 -10.50 22.49
N PHE A 45 -13.47 -9.60 21.60
CA PHE A 45 -12.67 -8.44 21.96
C PHE A 45 -13.31 -7.64 23.11
N SER A 46 -12.52 -7.33 24.14
CA SER A 46 -13.00 -6.49 25.24
C SER A 46 -13.04 -5.01 24.82
N LEU A 47 -14.02 -4.26 25.36
CA LEU A 47 -14.16 -2.82 25.10
C LEU A 47 -12.84 -2.06 25.35
N THR A 48 -12.12 -2.45 26.40
CA THR A 48 -10.87 -1.78 26.81
C THR A 48 -9.72 -2.07 25.85
N GLU A 49 -9.63 -3.28 25.29
CA GLU A 49 -8.66 -3.60 24.25
C GLU A 49 -8.99 -2.92 22.93
N THR A 50 -10.26 -2.84 22.57
CA THR A 50 -10.68 -2.08 21.38
C THR A 50 -10.31 -0.60 21.52
N ILE A 51 -10.60 0.02 22.67
CA ILE A 51 -10.22 1.42 22.93
C ILE A 51 -8.70 1.61 22.87
N ARG A 52 -7.92 0.69 23.46
CA ARG A 52 -6.45 0.76 23.43
C ARG A 52 -5.90 0.58 22.01
N ALA A 53 -6.45 -0.37 21.25
CA ALA A 53 -6.08 -0.58 19.85
C ALA A 53 -6.41 0.66 19.02
N VAL A 54 -7.61 1.23 19.19
CA VAL A 54 -8.04 2.46 18.51
C VAL A 54 -7.14 3.64 18.83
N GLN A 55 -6.74 3.83 20.08
CA GLN A 55 -5.77 4.86 20.48
C GLN A 55 -4.39 4.66 19.84
N HIS A 56 -4.04 3.42 19.50
CA HIS A 56 -2.79 3.06 18.83
C HIS A 56 -2.88 3.11 17.29
N ILE A 57 -4.09 3.23 16.72
CA ILE A 57 -4.29 3.41 15.28
C ILE A 57 -3.96 4.87 14.93
N SER A 58 -2.99 5.07 14.04
CA SER A 58 -2.71 6.40 13.48
C SER A 58 -3.94 6.92 12.73
N ASN A 59 -4.37 8.15 13.05
CA ASN A 59 -5.47 8.83 12.36
C ASN A 59 -5.24 8.88 10.84
N GLY A 60 -6.22 8.43 10.04
CA GLY A 60 -6.19 8.52 8.57
C GLY A 60 -6.15 7.19 7.81
N LYS A 61 -6.95 6.19 8.19
CA LYS A 61 -7.19 5.02 7.33
C LYS A 61 -8.25 5.35 6.26
N ALA A 62 -7.94 5.09 5.00
CA ALA A 62 -8.92 5.15 3.90
C ALA A 62 -9.89 3.96 4.01
N LEU A 63 -11.16 4.21 3.70
CA LEU A 63 -12.21 3.20 3.65
C LEU A 63 -11.90 2.22 2.51
N GLY A 64 -11.98 0.92 2.78
CA GLY A 64 -11.82 -0.10 1.75
C GLY A 64 -12.93 -0.03 0.70
N SER A 65 -12.81 -0.85 -0.35
CA SER A 65 -13.80 -0.94 -1.44
C SER A 65 -15.14 -1.58 -1.03
N ASP A 66 -15.34 -1.86 0.26
CA ASP A 66 -16.51 -2.51 0.81
C ASP A 66 -17.76 -1.59 0.74
N PRO A 67 -18.95 -2.14 0.42
CA PRO A 67 -20.17 -1.36 0.17
C PRO A 67 -20.84 -0.86 1.48
N ILE A 68 -20.06 -0.62 2.53
CA ILE A 68 -20.59 -0.15 3.82
C ILE A 68 -20.86 1.36 3.71
N PRO A 69 -22.11 1.81 3.90
CA PRO A 69 -22.42 3.21 3.70
C PRO A 69 -21.85 4.08 4.85
N PRO A 70 -21.47 5.35 4.57
CA PRO A 70 -20.73 6.20 5.50
C PRO A 70 -21.44 6.49 6.83
N ASP A 71 -22.78 6.43 6.83
CA ASP A 71 -23.66 6.59 7.98
C ASP A 71 -23.52 5.43 8.99
N VAL A 72 -23.42 4.19 8.50
CA VAL A 72 -23.17 2.99 9.32
C VAL A 72 -21.80 3.11 10.00
N TYR A 73 -20.79 3.58 9.28
CA TYR A 73 -19.45 3.78 9.83
C TYR A 73 -19.41 4.90 10.88
N LYS A 74 -20.06 6.04 10.62
CA LYS A 74 -20.20 7.14 11.58
C LYS A 74 -20.89 6.70 12.87
N HIS A 75 -21.96 5.92 12.75
CA HIS A 75 -22.68 5.39 13.91
C HIS A 75 -21.83 4.40 14.70
N GLY A 76 -21.13 3.49 14.02
CA GLY A 76 -20.17 2.57 14.66
C GLY A 76 -19.03 3.31 15.35
N CYS A 77 -18.45 4.32 14.71
CA CYS A 77 -17.36 5.12 15.26
C CYS A 77 -17.76 5.90 16.52
N ALA A 78 -18.99 6.42 16.58
CA ALA A 78 -19.51 7.07 17.77
C ALA A 78 -19.54 6.11 18.98
N ASN A 79 -19.87 4.83 18.78
CA ASN A 79 -19.84 3.81 19.83
C ASN A 79 -18.43 3.55 20.36
N PHE A 80 -17.40 3.87 19.57
CA PHE A 80 -15.99 3.76 19.95
C PHE A 80 -15.36 5.12 20.33
N GLY A 81 -16.17 6.19 20.46
CA GLY A 81 -15.68 7.53 20.78
C GLY A 81 -14.90 8.23 19.66
N ILE A 82 -14.93 7.70 18.44
CA ILE A 82 -14.29 8.29 17.26
C ILE A 82 -15.26 9.30 16.63
N ILE A 83 -14.87 10.58 16.64
CA ILE A 83 -15.64 11.66 16.00
C ILE A 83 -15.15 11.84 14.56
N ILE A 84 -15.98 11.46 13.59
CA ILE A 84 -15.72 11.69 12.17
C ILE A 84 -16.29 13.04 11.75
N ASN A 85 -15.44 13.89 11.16
CA ASN A 85 -15.90 15.12 10.54
C ASN A 85 -16.42 14.83 9.13
N THR A 86 -17.75 14.70 9.00
CA THR A 86 -18.41 14.43 7.72
C THR A 86 -18.24 15.55 6.70
N ALA A 87 -18.07 16.80 7.13
CA ALA A 87 -17.86 17.94 6.22
C ALA A 87 -16.49 17.89 5.50
N LYS A 88 -15.53 17.13 6.02
CA LYS A 88 -14.22 16.90 5.39
C LYS A 88 -14.15 15.62 4.55
N MET A 89 -15.21 14.82 4.55
CA MET A 89 -15.21 13.57 3.80
C MET A 89 -15.39 13.83 2.31
N VAL A 90 -14.60 13.11 1.51
CA VAL A 90 -14.66 13.12 0.04
C VAL A 90 -14.82 11.69 -0.43
N VAL A 91 -15.48 11.51 -1.56
CA VAL A 91 -15.72 10.21 -2.19
C VAL A 91 -14.94 10.14 -3.49
N ILE A 92 -14.17 9.08 -3.69
CA ILE A 92 -13.66 8.70 -5.01
C ILE A 92 -14.55 7.58 -5.51
N HIS A 93 -15.11 7.74 -6.70
CA HIS A 93 -15.88 6.71 -7.37
C HIS A 93 -15.06 6.03 -8.45
N GLN A 94 -14.91 4.71 -8.34
CA GLN A 94 -14.20 3.90 -9.33
C GLN A 94 -15.24 3.19 -10.23
N PRO A 95 -15.54 3.72 -11.42
CA PRO A 95 -16.46 3.06 -12.34
C PRO A 95 -15.84 1.75 -12.87
N PRO A 96 -16.66 0.74 -13.22
CA PRO A 96 -16.21 -0.39 -14.01
C PRO A 96 -15.52 0.07 -15.29
N THR A 97 -14.46 -0.60 -15.71
CA THR A 97 -13.54 -0.21 -16.81
C THR A 97 -14.22 0.07 -18.16
N SER A 98 -15.48 -0.36 -18.36
CA SER A 98 -16.25 -0.18 -19.59
C SER A 98 -17.55 0.63 -19.42
N ALA A 99 -17.80 1.24 -18.27
CA ALA A 99 -19.03 1.96 -17.97
C ALA A 99 -18.84 3.48 -18.08
N GLU A 100 -19.87 4.19 -18.57
CA GLU A 100 -19.90 5.64 -18.53
C GLU A 100 -19.79 6.13 -17.08
N TYR A 101 -18.94 7.15 -16.85
CA TYR A 101 -18.76 7.73 -15.53
C TYR A 101 -20.03 8.44 -15.09
N ASN A 102 -20.73 7.83 -14.14
CA ASN A 102 -21.84 8.45 -13.43
C ASN A 102 -21.35 8.79 -12.03
N ALA A 103 -21.33 10.08 -11.67
CA ALA A 103 -20.94 10.49 -10.33
C ALA A 103 -21.96 9.96 -9.31
N PRO A 104 -21.56 9.11 -8.35
CA PRO A 104 -22.46 8.63 -7.32
C PRO A 104 -22.88 9.78 -6.42
N ARG A 105 -24.18 9.85 -6.16
CA ARG A 105 -24.79 10.84 -5.28
C ARG A 105 -24.98 10.19 -3.92
N ILE A 106 -23.91 10.15 -3.13
CA ILE A 106 -23.94 9.59 -1.78
C ILE A 106 -24.29 10.71 -0.81
N ASN A 107 -25.34 10.52 -0.02
CA ASN A 107 -25.78 11.45 0.99
C ASN A 107 -25.77 10.80 2.39
N ASP A 108 -25.44 11.59 3.41
CA ASP A 108 -25.64 11.26 4.83
C ASP A 108 -26.61 12.28 5.41
N ASN A 109 -27.82 11.83 5.77
CA ASN A 109 -28.85 12.63 6.43
C ASN A 109 -29.13 14.00 5.74
N GLY A 110 -29.13 14.02 4.40
CA GLY A 110 -29.35 15.22 3.58
C GLY A 110 -28.09 16.01 3.18
N THR A 111 -26.90 15.61 3.64
CA THR A 111 -25.62 16.20 3.23
C THR A 111 -24.96 15.33 2.16
N GLU A 112 -24.76 15.86 0.95
CA GLU A 112 -24.09 15.16 -0.16
C GLU A 112 -22.56 15.24 -0.01
N TYR A 113 -21.88 14.10 -0.14
CA TYR A 113 -20.42 14.08 -0.11
C TYR A 113 -19.82 14.58 -1.42
N LYS A 114 -18.72 15.34 -1.33
CA LYS A 114 -18.02 15.82 -2.52
C LYS A 114 -17.31 14.65 -3.22
N ASN A 115 -17.61 14.48 -4.51
CA ASN A 115 -16.85 13.59 -5.37
C ASN A 115 -15.53 14.25 -5.79
N VAL A 116 -14.42 13.52 -5.69
CA VAL A 116 -13.09 13.98 -6.10
C VAL A 116 -12.47 12.99 -7.07
N GLU A 117 -11.77 13.53 -8.08
CA GLU A 117 -11.09 12.73 -9.10
C GLU A 117 -9.74 12.19 -8.62
N ASN A 118 -9.08 12.92 -7.73
CA ASN A 118 -7.82 12.53 -7.12
C ASN A 118 -7.78 12.88 -5.62
N PHE A 119 -7.02 12.10 -4.86
CA PHE A 119 -6.82 12.30 -3.44
C PHE A 119 -5.41 11.93 -3.01
N ALA A 120 -4.72 12.85 -2.32
CA ALA A 120 -3.41 12.57 -1.76
C ALA A 120 -3.54 11.70 -0.50
N TYR A 121 -3.02 10.48 -0.56
CA TYR A 121 -3.02 9.51 0.52
C TYR A 121 -1.62 8.97 0.79
N LEU A 122 -1.09 9.21 2.00
CA LEU A 122 0.20 8.67 2.47
C LEU A 122 1.36 8.87 1.48
N GLY A 123 1.40 10.04 0.82
CA GLY A 123 2.43 10.37 -0.17
C GLY A 123 2.20 9.79 -1.57
N SER A 124 1.03 9.18 -1.80
CA SER A 124 0.58 8.68 -3.11
C SER A 124 -0.66 9.48 -3.55
N THR A 125 -0.87 9.63 -4.86
CA THR A 125 -2.11 10.24 -5.38
C THR A 125 -3.02 9.12 -5.87
N LEU A 126 -4.17 8.99 -5.24
CA LEU A 126 -5.18 7.98 -5.56
C LEU A 126 -6.14 8.59 -6.58
N GLU A 127 -6.28 7.97 -7.76
CA GLU A 127 -7.10 8.45 -8.86
C GLU A 127 -8.38 7.61 -9.05
N PHE A 128 -9.45 8.24 -9.52
CA PHE A 128 -10.74 7.59 -9.79
C PHE A 128 -10.69 6.57 -10.93
N ASN A 129 -9.75 6.73 -11.87
CA ASN A 129 -9.63 5.91 -13.07
C ASN A 129 -8.91 4.57 -12.82
N THR A 130 -8.39 4.32 -11.60
CA THR A 130 -7.65 3.10 -11.22
C THR A 130 -6.48 2.73 -12.13
N ARG A 131 -5.96 3.65 -12.95
CA ARG A 131 -4.84 3.37 -13.85
C ARG A 131 -3.54 3.39 -13.07
N ILE A 132 -3.28 2.27 -12.40
CA ILE A 132 -2.03 2.00 -11.68
C ILE A 132 -0.80 2.32 -12.54
N ASP A 133 -0.90 2.19 -13.86
CA ASP A 133 0.16 2.54 -14.81
C ASP A 133 0.58 4.01 -14.72
N ASP A 134 -0.37 4.93 -14.58
CA ASP A 134 -0.11 6.37 -14.54
C ASP A 134 0.58 6.75 -13.20
N GLU A 135 0.14 6.15 -12.09
CA GLU A 135 0.78 6.30 -10.78
C GLU A 135 2.22 5.73 -10.78
N VAL A 136 2.39 4.53 -11.35
CA VAL A 136 3.70 3.87 -11.47
C VAL A 136 4.64 4.71 -12.32
N ALA A 137 4.17 5.22 -13.47
CA ALA A 137 4.96 6.10 -14.33
C ALA A 137 5.37 7.39 -13.59
N GLN A 138 4.46 7.99 -12.82
CA GLN A 138 4.75 9.17 -12.00
C GLN A 138 5.83 8.88 -10.95
N ARG A 139 5.74 7.77 -10.22
CA ARG A 139 6.74 7.37 -9.22
C ARG A 139 8.11 7.11 -9.84
N ILE A 140 8.15 6.41 -10.98
CA ILE A 140 9.40 6.17 -11.73
C ILE A 140 10.02 7.51 -12.15
N SER A 141 9.21 8.45 -12.64
CA SER A 141 9.66 9.79 -13.03
C SER A 141 10.29 10.55 -11.85
N LEU A 142 9.61 10.59 -10.69
CA LEU A 142 10.11 11.25 -9.48
C LEU A 142 11.41 10.61 -8.95
N ALA A 143 11.48 9.28 -8.92
CA ALA A 143 12.68 8.57 -8.52
C ALA A 143 13.86 8.85 -9.46
N SER A 144 13.60 8.86 -10.78
CA SER A 144 14.60 9.18 -11.79
C SER A 144 15.11 10.62 -11.66
N TYR A 145 14.20 11.57 -11.39
CA TYR A 145 14.56 12.96 -11.14
C TYR A 145 15.45 13.11 -9.89
N ALA A 146 15.04 12.52 -8.76
CA ALA A 146 15.83 12.56 -7.52
C ALA A 146 17.21 11.91 -7.70
N PHE A 147 17.28 10.80 -8.44
CA PHE A 147 18.54 10.15 -8.79
C PHE A 147 19.42 11.06 -9.65
N GLY A 148 18.87 11.73 -10.66
CA GLY A 148 19.63 12.68 -11.50
C GLY A 148 20.21 13.84 -10.68
N GLN A 149 19.43 14.38 -9.73
CA GLN A 149 19.90 15.43 -8.83
C GLN A 149 21.02 14.92 -7.90
N LEU A 150 20.90 13.69 -7.39
CA LEU A 150 21.95 13.05 -6.60
C LEU A 150 23.21 12.79 -7.42
N GLN A 151 23.05 12.32 -8.66
CA GLN A 151 24.15 12.10 -9.60
C GLN A 151 24.93 13.39 -9.87
N ALA A 152 24.22 14.48 -10.16
CA ALA A 152 24.84 15.78 -10.39
C ALA A 152 25.57 16.32 -9.15
N SER A 153 25.00 16.15 -7.95
CA SER A 153 25.52 16.74 -6.72
C SER A 153 26.57 15.90 -5.98
N MET A 154 26.47 14.57 -5.99
CA MET A 154 27.41 13.68 -5.29
C MET A 154 28.42 13.01 -6.20
N TRP A 155 27.99 12.52 -7.38
CA TRP A 155 28.82 11.65 -8.21
C TRP A 155 29.61 12.41 -9.28
N ASN A 156 29.09 13.54 -9.77
CA ASN A 156 29.77 14.42 -10.71
C ASN A 156 30.55 15.56 -10.01
N CYS A 157 30.36 15.75 -8.70
CA CYS A 157 31.19 16.66 -7.92
C CYS A 157 32.61 16.10 -7.84
N HIS A 158 33.57 16.81 -8.42
CA HIS A 158 34.97 16.40 -8.60
C HIS A 158 35.77 16.15 -7.28
N GLY A 159 35.11 16.16 -6.12
CA GLY A 159 35.71 15.95 -4.80
C GLY A 159 35.67 14.50 -4.29
N PHE A 160 34.83 13.63 -4.85
CA PHE A 160 34.78 12.21 -4.47
C PHE A 160 35.58 11.35 -5.46
N HIS A 161 36.87 11.20 -5.19
CA HIS A 161 37.70 10.22 -5.88
C HIS A 161 37.54 8.85 -5.20
N LEU A 162 37.02 7.85 -5.91
CA LEU A 162 36.99 6.45 -5.47
C LEU A 162 38.42 5.90 -5.40
N ASN A 163 39.14 6.21 -4.32
CA ASN A 163 40.32 5.45 -3.93
C ASN A 163 39.88 4.14 -3.27
N THR A 164 39.30 3.23 -4.03
CA THR A 164 39.16 1.84 -3.59
C THR A 164 40.54 1.19 -3.67
N LYS A 165 41.18 0.97 -2.52
CA LYS A 165 42.29 0.02 -2.41
C LYS A 165 41.75 -1.37 -2.78
N LEU A 166 42.27 -1.93 -3.87
CA LEU A 166 42.20 -3.36 -4.18
C LEU A 166 42.92 -4.16 -3.11
#